data_AF-A0A9D5HZZ1-F1
#
_entry.id   AF-A0A9D5HZZ1-F1
#
_cell.length_a   1.000
_cell.length_b   1.000
_cell.length_c   1.000
_cell.angle_alpha   90.00
_cell.angle_beta   90.00
_cell.angle_gamma   90.00
#
_symmetry.space_group_name_H-M   'P 1'
#
loop_
_entity.id
_entity.type
_entity.pdbx_description
1 polymer ?
#
loop_
_entity_poly.entity_id
_entity_poly.type
_entity_poly.pdbx_seq_one_letter_code
_entity_poly.pdbx_strand_id
1 'polypeptide(L)'
;MQVLRMAGTLLEAAVIAPMQIGKIVPPRPLVGIHAIERLLLRYVFAPVPEAKLIVAVICQGIADAASSDDYQRRRACRFLQGFHLEYLADLVELNPEFVREVARRARYLTAEQSPHPQHSMKIGAR
;
A
#
# COMPACT_ATOMS: atom_id res chain seq x y z
N MET A 1 -5.99 39.74 54.93
CA MET A 1 -6.41 38.45 55.52
C MET A 1 -7.08 37.64 54.43
N GLN A 2 -6.46 36.51 54.08
CA GLN A 2 -6.94 35.38 53.25
C GLN A 2 -7.32 35.64 51.77
N VAL A 3 -7.15 34.75 50.79
CA VAL A 3 -6.26 33.62 50.45
C VAL A 3 -6.55 33.33 48.97
N LEU A 4 -5.51 33.27 48.14
CA LEU A 4 -5.25 32.34 47.03
C LEU A 4 -6.44 31.72 46.23
N ARG A 5 -6.41 31.88 44.88
CA ARG A 5 -6.49 30.74 43.95
C ARG A 5 -5.95 31.06 42.55
N MET A 6 -4.89 30.35 42.18
CA MET A 6 -4.34 30.20 40.83
C MET A 6 -4.97 28.97 40.16
N ALA A 7 -5.31 29.06 38.87
CA ALA A 7 -5.42 27.97 37.87
C ALA A 7 -6.18 28.55 36.67
N GLY A 8 -5.87 28.30 35.41
CA GLY A 8 -4.89 27.43 34.78
C GLY A 8 -5.13 27.54 33.27
N THR A 9 -4.04 27.65 32.51
CA THR A 9 -3.84 27.19 31.12
C THR A 9 -5.08 26.97 30.24
N LEU A 10 -5.27 27.87 29.27
CA LEU A 10 -6.00 27.59 28.03
C LEU A 10 -5.18 26.63 27.16
N LEU A 11 -5.24 25.34 27.47
CA LEU A 11 -4.93 24.27 26.52
C LEU A 11 -6.26 23.60 26.22
N GLU A 12 -7.03 24.24 25.34
CA GLU A 12 -8.26 23.70 24.78
C GLU A 12 -7.87 22.39 24.08
N ALA A 13 -8.41 21.31 24.63
CA ALA A 13 -8.15 19.96 24.21
C ALA A 13 -8.58 19.84 22.74
N ALA A 14 -7.61 19.68 21.84
CA ALA A 14 -7.88 19.11 20.53
C ALA A 14 -8.48 17.72 20.77
N VAL A 15 -9.80 17.68 20.83
CA VAL A 15 -10.63 16.49 20.89
C VAL A 15 -10.18 15.61 19.73
N ILE A 16 -9.45 14.56 20.07
CA ILE A 16 -9.07 13.49 19.16
C ILE A 16 -10.38 12.84 18.73
N ALA A 17 -10.94 13.33 17.62
CA ALA A 17 -12.03 12.66 16.95
C ALA A 17 -11.52 11.25 16.61
N PRO A 18 -12.23 10.17 16.99
CA PRO A 18 -11.86 8.84 16.56
C PRO A 18 -11.91 8.83 15.03
N MET A 19 -10.74 8.68 14.40
CA MET A 19 -10.63 8.46 12.97
C MET A 19 -11.48 7.23 12.67
N GLN A 20 -12.64 7.42 12.02
CA GLN A 20 -13.45 6.32 11.55
C GLN A 20 -12.64 5.61 10.47
N ILE A 21 -11.87 4.59 10.88
CA ILE A 21 -11.19 3.68 9.98
C ILE A 21 -12.32 2.88 9.33
N GLY A 22 -12.79 3.36 8.16
CA GLY A 22 -13.71 2.62 7.33
C GLY A 22 -13.20 1.20 7.20
N LYS A 23 -14.06 0.21 7.44
CA LYS A 23 -13.69 -1.20 7.44
C LYS A 23 -13.05 -1.53 6.09
N ILE A 24 -11.73 -1.74 6.06
CA ILE A 24 -11.03 -2.02 4.82
C ILE A 24 -11.37 -3.46 4.43
N VAL A 25 -12.19 -3.59 3.39
CA VAL A 25 -12.52 -4.90 2.83
C VAL A 25 -11.29 -5.35 2.04
N PRO A 26 -10.63 -6.45 2.43
CA PRO A 26 -9.47 -6.92 1.69
C PRO A 26 -9.90 -7.25 0.25
N PRO A 27 -9.06 -6.93 -0.75
CA PRO A 27 -9.41 -7.23 -2.11
C PRO A 27 -9.56 -8.75 -2.29
N ARG A 28 -10.47 -9.16 -3.16
CA ARG A 28 -10.66 -10.58 -3.52
C ARG A 28 -9.87 -10.87 -4.79
N PRO A 29 -8.75 -11.62 -4.70
CA PRO A 29 -7.95 -11.95 -5.87
C PRO A 29 -8.74 -12.77 -6.89
N LEU A 30 -8.51 -12.52 -8.18
CA LEU A 30 -9.10 -13.32 -9.26
C LEU A 30 -8.40 -14.66 -9.48
N VAL A 31 -7.10 -14.70 -9.16
CA VAL A 31 -6.25 -15.86 -9.35
C VAL A 31 -5.36 -16.05 -8.13
N GLY A 32 -5.06 -17.29 -7.78
CA GLY A 32 -4.15 -17.60 -6.68
C GLY A 32 -2.71 -17.18 -6.96
N ILE A 33 -1.96 -16.83 -5.92
CA ILE A 33 -0.59 -16.31 -6.06
C ILE A 33 0.35 -17.28 -6.79
N HIS A 34 0.19 -18.59 -6.60
CA HIS A 34 0.97 -19.62 -7.30
C HIS A 34 0.75 -19.63 -8.82
N ALA A 35 -0.40 -19.15 -9.31
CA ALA A 35 -0.62 -18.99 -10.74
C ALA A 35 0.17 -17.80 -11.28
N ILE A 36 0.28 -16.72 -10.50
CA ILE A 36 1.09 -15.54 -10.83
C ILE A 36 2.57 -15.90 -10.78
N GLU A 37 3.03 -16.63 -9.76
CA GLU A 37 4.43 -17.07 -9.66
C GLU A 37 4.89 -17.85 -10.90
N ARG A 38 4.10 -18.85 -11.32
CA ARG A 38 4.36 -19.62 -12.54
C ARG A 38 4.34 -18.76 -13.81
N LEU A 39 3.49 -17.74 -13.86
CA LEU A 39 3.46 -16.77 -14.96
C LEU A 39 4.76 -15.97 -14.97
N LEU A 40 5.14 -15.34 -13.86
CA LEU A 40 6.33 -14.50 -13.76
C LEU A 40 7.61 -15.28 -14.08
N LEU A 41 7.74 -16.52 -13.59
CA LEU A 41 8.88 -17.39 -13.90
C LEU A 41 9.06 -17.68 -15.39
N ARG A 42 8.02 -17.58 -16.22
CA ARG A 42 8.14 -17.72 -17.69
C ARG A 42 8.74 -16.50 -18.37
N TYR A 43 8.78 -15.36 -17.68
CA TYR A 43 9.34 -14.09 -18.14
C TYR A 43 10.67 -13.74 -17.46
N VAL A 44 11.24 -14.67 -16.68
CA VAL A 44 12.60 -14.55 -16.14
C VAL A 44 13.56 -15.08 -17.19
N PHE A 45 14.53 -14.26 -17.59
CA PHE A 45 15.57 -14.63 -18.56
C PHE A 45 16.97 -14.69 -17.93
N ALA A 46 17.16 -14.10 -16.75
CA ALA A 46 18.43 -14.10 -16.05
C ALA A 46 18.87 -15.53 -15.63
N PRO A 47 20.09 -15.98 -15.97
CA PRO A 47 20.62 -17.27 -15.56
C PRO A 47 21.21 -17.24 -14.14
N VAL A 48 20.44 -16.76 -13.16
CA VAL A 48 20.85 -16.68 -11.75
C VAL A 48 20.20 -17.79 -10.90
N PRO A 49 20.93 -18.43 -9.96
CA PRO A 49 20.38 -19.50 -9.14
C PRO A 49 19.25 -19.02 -8.21
N GLU A 50 19.24 -17.73 -7.86
CA GLU A 50 18.25 -17.11 -6.98
C GLU A 50 16.95 -16.70 -7.69
N ALA A 51 16.82 -16.89 -9.01
CA ALA A 51 15.66 -16.41 -9.77
C ALA A 51 14.31 -16.78 -9.14
N LYS A 52 14.17 -18.04 -8.69
CA LYS A 52 12.96 -18.53 -8.02
C LYS A 52 12.71 -17.83 -6.69
N LEU A 53 13.76 -17.60 -5.91
CA LEU A 53 13.65 -16.88 -4.64
C LEU A 53 13.22 -15.43 -4.86
N ILE A 54 13.81 -14.75 -5.83
CA ILE A 54 13.48 -13.36 -6.16
C ILE A 54 12.01 -13.25 -6.59
N VAL A 55 11.55 -14.14 -7.49
CA VAL A 55 10.14 -14.17 -7.89
C VAL A 55 9.22 -14.49 -6.71
N ALA A 56 9.62 -15.40 -5.81
CA ALA A 56 8.85 -15.69 -4.61
C ALA A 56 8.72 -14.48 -3.68
N VAL A 57 9.78 -13.69 -3.50
CA VAL A 57 9.74 -12.43 -2.71
C VAL A 57 8.77 -11.43 -3.35
N ILE A 58 8.84 -11.26 -4.67
CA ILE A 58 7.90 -10.40 -5.41
C ILE A 58 6.46 -10.88 -5.22
N CYS A 59 6.22 -12.19 -5.36
CA CYS A 59 4.89 -12.79 -5.16
C CYS A 59 4.37 -12.64 -3.73
N GLN A 60 5.24 -12.72 -2.72
CA GLN A 60 4.86 -12.44 -1.34
C GLN A 60 4.41 -10.98 -1.18
N GLY A 61 5.13 -10.03 -1.77
CA GLY A 61 4.72 -8.62 -1.79
C GLY A 61 3.36 -8.41 -2.47
N ILE A 62 3.07 -9.14 -3.55
CA ILE A 62 1.75 -9.12 -4.19
C ILE A 62 0.67 -9.68 -3.25
N ALA A 63 0.91 -10.83 -2.61
CA ALA A 63 -0.05 -11.44 -1.70
C ALA A 63 -0.34 -10.55 -0.49
N ASP A 64 0.70 -9.93 0.10
CA ASP A 64 0.59 -9.06 1.27
C ASP A 64 -0.17 -7.76 0.95
N ALA A 65 -0.19 -7.31 -0.31
CA ALA A 65 -1.01 -6.18 -0.74
C ALA A 65 -2.52 -6.47 -0.64
N ALA A 66 -2.92 -7.74 -0.56
CA ALA A 66 -4.28 -8.15 -0.28
C ALA A 66 -4.57 -8.40 1.23
N SER A 67 -3.59 -8.17 2.11
CA SER A 67 -3.76 -8.39 3.56
C SER A 67 -4.87 -7.51 4.13
N SER A 68 -5.61 -8.06 5.11
CA SER A 68 -6.56 -7.28 5.91
C SER A 68 -5.86 -6.35 6.90
N ASP A 69 -4.61 -6.66 7.28
CA ASP A 69 -3.78 -5.81 8.13
C ASP A 69 -3.30 -4.59 7.32
N ASP A 70 -3.68 -3.39 7.78
CA ASP A 70 -3.36 -2.13 7.10
C ASP A 70 -1.86 -1.82 7.07
N TYR A 71 -1.13 -2.16 8.13
CA TYR A 71 0.31 -1.94 8.16
C TYR A 71 1.03 -2.84 7.14
N GLN A 72 0.69 -4.13 7.12
CA GLN A 72 1.24 -5.09 6.16
C GLN A 72 0.91 -4.68 4.73
N ARG A 73 -0.37 -4.40 4.45
CA ARG A 73 -0.82 -3.97 3.12
C ARG A 73 -0.11 -2.70 2.65
N ARG A 74 -0.02 -1.65 3.47
CA ARG A 74 0.68 -0.41 3.07
C ARG A 74 2.16 -0.63 2.83
N ARG A 75 2.81 -1.48 3.63
CA ARG A 75 4.21 -1.86 3.41
C ARG A 75 4.38 -2.58 2.07
N ALA A 76 3.49 -3.51 1.76
CA ALA A 76 3.48 -4.23 0.50
C ALA A 76 3.19 -3.32 -0.71
N CYS A 77 2.22 -2.40 -0.61
CA CYS A 77 1.97 -1.41 -1.65
C CYS A 77 3.19 -0.52 -1.92
N ARG A 78 3.88 -0.05 -0.85
CA ARG A 78 5.14 0.71 -1.00
C ARG A 78 6.26 -0.11 -1.64
N PHE A 79 6.36 -1.39 -1.32
CA PHE A 79 7.30 -2.30 -1.97
C PHE A 79 7.01 -2.41 -3.48
N LEU A 80 5.74 -2.64 -3.85
CA LEU A 80 5.31 -2.81 -5.25
C LEU A 80 5.41 -1.52 -6.06
N GLN A 81 5.20 -0.35 -5.44
CA GLN A 81 5.26 0.95 -6.12
C GLN A 81 6.67 1.56 -6.12
N GLY A 82 7.58 1.05 -5.29
CA GLY A 82 8.88 1.67 -5.04
C GLY A 82 10.07 0.94 -5.68
N PHE A 83 11.25 1.48 -5.37
CA PHE A 83 12.55 1.03 -5.85
C PHE A 83 12.87 -0.45 -5.55
N HIS A 84 12.33 -1.01 -4.47
CA HIS A 84 12.60 -2.40 -4.11
C HIS A 84 12.10 -3.39 -5.16
N LEU A 85 10.92 -3.15 -5.75
CA LEU A 85 10.45 -3.99 -6.86
C LEU A 85 11.35 -3.81 -8.08
N GLU A 86 11.74 -2.58 -8.41
CA GLU A 86 12.59 -2.28 -9.57
C GLU A 86 13.93 -3.00 -9.47
N TYR A 87 14.58 -2.90 -8.31
CA TYR A 87 15.84 -3.59 -8.03
C TYR A 87 15.72 -5.11 -8.17
N LEU A 88 14.71 -5.72 -7.55
CA LEU A 88 14.53 -7.17 -7.61
C LEU A 88 14.17 -7.65 -9.02
N ALA A 89 13.33 -6.89 -9.74
CA ALA A 89 12.94 -7.23 -11.09
C ALA A 89 14.12 -7.15 -12.07
N ASP A 90 15.00 -6.16 -11.91
CA ASP A 90 16.23 -6.00 -12.70
C ASP A 90 17.17 -7.21 -12.55
N LEU A 91 17.35 -7.73 -11.33
CA LEU A 91 18.17 -8.93 -11.07
C LEU A 91 17.70 -10.19 -11.82
N VAL A 92 16.42 -10.24 -12.21
CA VAL A 92 15.84 -11.38 -12.95
C VAL A 92 15.40 -11.02 -14.37
N GLU A 93 15.82 -9.84 -14.87
CA GLU A 93 15.44 -9.30 -16.18
C GLU A 93 13.91 -9.25 -16.41
N LEU A 94 13.16 -9.02 -15.33
CA LEU A 94 11.71 -8.90 -15.35
C LEU A 94 11.32 -7.43 -15.41
N ASN A 95 10.31 -7.09 -16.21
CA ASN A 95 9.80 -5.72 -16.25
C ASN A 95 8.95 -5.43 -14.99
N PRO A 96 9.33 -4.47 -14.12
CA PRO A 96 8.57 -4.15 -12.90
C PRO A 96 7.15 -3.62 -13.20
N GLU A 97 6.94 -2.92 -14.31
CA GLU A 97 5.60 -2.46 -14.73
C GLU A 97 4.69 -3.63 -15.11
N PHE A 98 5.25 -4.68 -15.72
CA PHE A 98 4.50 -5.89 -16.02
C PHE A 98 4.01 -6.56 -14.72
N VAL A 99 4.87 -6.62 -13.70
CA VAL A 99 4.50 -7.14 -12.37
C VAL A 99 3.37 -6.32 -11.76
N ARG A 100 3.49 -4.98 -11.76
CA ARG A 100 2.44 -4.07 -11.26
C ARG A 100 1.13 -4.27 -12.00
N GLU A 101 1.18 -4.41 -13.32
CA GLU A 101 -0.01 -4.64 -14.14
C GLU A 101 -0.69 -5.98 -13.83
N VAL A 102 0.08 -7.06 -13.70
CA VAL A 102 -0.44 -8.37 -13.29
C VAL A 102 -1.09 -8.27 -11.90
N ALA A 103 -0.44 -7.62 -10.94
CA ALA A 103 -0.99 -7.44 -9.59
C ALA A 103 -2.32 -6.65 -9.60
N ARG A 104 -2.42 -5.58 -10.41
CA ARG A 104 -3.66 -4.81 -10.57
C ARG A 104 -4.77 -5.63 -11.22
N ARG A 105 -4.48 -6.30 -12.34
CA ARG A 105 -5.48 -7.12 -13.06
C ARG A 105 -5.95 -8.32 -12.24
N ALA A 106 -5.06 -8.92 -11.47
CA ALA A 106 -5.39 -10.01 -10.55
C ALA A 106 -6.11 -9.53 -9.28
N ARG A 107 -6.30 -8.21 -9.11
CA ARG A 107 -6.93 -7.54 -7.96
C ARG A 107 -6.15 -7.68 -6.65
N TYR A 108 -4.84 -7.90 -6.68
CA TYR A 108 -4.01 -7.82 -5.47
C TYR A 108 -3.66 -6.37 -5.13
N LEU A 109 -3.40 -5.55 -6.15
CA LEU A 109 -3.05 -4.15 -5.99
C LEU A 109 -4.23 -3.28 -6.42
N THR A 110 -4.83 -2.55 -5.49
CA THR A 110 -5.86 -1.55 -5.84
C THR A 110 -5.13 -0.34 -6.41
N ALA A 111 -5.66 0.25 -7.49
CA ALA A 111 -5.16 1.55 -7.95
C ALA A 111 -5.25 2.53 -6.77
N GLU A 112 -4.14 3.20 -6.43
CA GLU A 112 -4.16 4.28 -5.44
C GLU A 112 -5.37 5.17 -5.74
N GLN A 113 -6.29 5.27 -4.79
CA GLN A 113 -7.29 6.33 -4.87
C GLN A 113 -6.49 7.63 -4.80
N SER A 114 -6.52 8.40 -5.89
CA SER A 114 -6.12 9.80 -5.85
C SER A 114 -6.73 10.40 -4.59
N PRO A 115 -5.96 11.09 -3.72
CA PRO A 115 -6.55 11.75 -2.57
C PRO A 115 -7.66 12.66 -3.11
N HIS A 116 -8.89 12.38 -2.67
CA HIS A 116 -10.09 13.09 -3.08
C HIS A 116 -9.81 14.60 -3.02
N PRO A 117 -10.04 15.40 -4.09
CA PRO A 117 -9.83 16.83 -4.01
C PRO A 117 -10.72 17.41 -2.91
N GLN A 118 -10.07 18.02 -1.93
CA GLN A 118 -10.74 18.70 -0.81
C GLN A 118 -11.65 19.80 -1.36
N HIS A 119 -12.84 19.87 -0.78
CA HIS A 119 -13.90 20.84 -1.03
C HIS A 119 -13.37 22.23 -1.42
N SER A 120 -13.67 22.67 -2.64
CA SER A 120 -13.61 24.08 -3.01
C SER A 120 -14.66 24.83 -2.20
N MET A 121 -14.24 25.60 -1.20
CA MET A 121 -15.09 26.61 -0.59
C MET A 121 -15.37 27.68 -1.63
N LYS A 122 -16.60 27.68 -2.19
CA LYS A 122 -17.15 28.85 -2.85
C LYS A 122 -17.36 29.92 -1.78
N ILE A 123 -16.45 30.88 -1.71
CA ILE A 123 -16.68 32.13 -0.98
C ILE A 123 -17.73 32.89 -1.80
N GLY A 124 -18.97 32.81 -1.34
CA GLY A 124 -20.08 33.58 -1.90
C GLY A 124 -19.87 35.06 -1.61
N ALA A 125 -20.01 35.87 -2.65
CA ALA A 125 -20.08 37.32 -2.58
C ALA A 125 -21.27 37.77 -1.74
N ARG A 126 -21.05 38.75 -0.85
CA ARG A 126 -21.96 39.84 -0.52
C ARG A 126 -21.16 41.08 -0.16
#